data_AF-A0A956EP55-F1
#
_entry.id   AF-A0A956EP55-F1
#
_cell.length_a   1.000
_cell.length_b   1.000
_cell.length_c   1.000
_cell.angle_alpha   90.00
_cell.angle_beta   90.00
_cell.angle_gamma   90.00
#
_symmetry.space_group_name_H-M   'P 1'
#
loop_
_entity.id
_entity.type
_entity.pdbx_description
1 polymer ?
#
loop_
_entity_poly.entity_id
_entity_poly.type
_entity_poly.pdbx_seq_one_letter_code
_entity_poly.pdbx_strand_id
1 'polypeptide(L)' 'YASDDPGQSSPAGDLPAPESGAIEGQDPLLVGPPGDLHIAPQSPAIAAGSAHPALGGDAEGACYGDPPDIGAFAAP' A
#
# COMPACT_ATOMS: atom_id res chain seq x y z
N TYR A 1 -16.70 -2.31 17.93
CA TYR A 1 -16.97 -1.20 18.86
C TYR A 1 -16.83 0.17 18.20
N ALA A 2 -15.80 0.46 17.38
CA ALA A 2 -15.75 1.70 16.58
C ALA A 2 -16.71 1.75 15.36
N SER A 3 -17.23 0.61 14.90
CA SER A 3 -18.21 0.55 13.79
C SER A 3 -19.64 0.94 14.17
N ASP A 4 -19.99 0.90 15.46
CA ASP A 4 -21.39 1.05 15.91
C ASP A 4 -21.72 2.47 16.41
N ASP A 5 -20.70 3.29 16.70
CA ASP A 5 -20.84 4.67 17.16
C ASP A 5 -19.77 5.57 16.50
N PRO A 6 -20.14 6.31 15.43
CA PRO A 6 -19.22 7.20 14.73
C PRO A 6 -18.62 8.29 15.63
N GLY A 7 -19.29 8.67 16.73
CA GLY A 7 -18.81 9.67 17.67
C GLY A 7 -17.64 9.21 18.54
N GLN A 8 -17.36 7.90 18.57
CA GLN A 8 -16.19 7.30 19.21
C GLN A 8 -14.98 7.23 18.28
N SER A 9 -15.13 7.59 17.01
CA SER A 9 -13.98 7.77 16.12
C SER A 9 -13.25 9.05 16.52
N SER A 10 -12.05 8.94 17.08
CA SER A 10 -11.17 10.08 17.39
C SER A 10 -10.01 10.14 16.39
N PRO A 11 -10.23 10.62 15.15
CA PRO A 11 -9.14 10.75 14.19
C PRO A 11 -8.04 11.72 14.67
N ALA A 12 -8.35 12.65 15.57
CA ALA A 12 -7.36 13.57 16.11
C ALA A 12 -6.47 12.99 17.23
N GLY A 13 -6.89 11.89 17.88
CA GLY A 13 -6.20 11.32 19.04
C GLY A 13 -5.59 9.94 18.81
N ASP A 14 -6.15 9.16 17.89
CA ASP A 14 -5.79 7.75 17.66
C ASP A 14 -5.27 7.47 16.23
N LEU A 15 -5.17 8.49 15.37
CA LEU A 15 -4.50 8.28 14.08
C LEU A 15 -3.00 8.11 14.32
N PRO A 16 -2.42 6.99 13.85
CA PRO A 16 -1.01 6.71 14.07
C PRO A 16 -0.15 7.74 13.35
N ALA A 17 1.10 7.81 13.81
CA ALA A 17 2.23 8.62 13.34
C ALA A 17 2.15 9.17 11.90
N PRO A 18 2.78 10.34 11.64
CA PRO A 18 2.89 10.88 10.28
C PRO A 18 3.31 9.78 9.29
N GLU A 19 2.52 9.60 8.24
CA GLU A 19 2.82 8.64 7.19
C GLU A 19 4.13 9.05 6.51
N SER A 20 5.09 8.12 6.44
CA SER A 20 6.40 8.37 5.85
C SER A 20 6.62 7.36 4.73
N GLY A 21 6.92 7.84 3.52
CA GLY A 21 7.09 6.99 2.33
C GLY A 21 5.84 6.87 1.46
N ALA A 22 4.76 7.57 1.78
CA ALA A 22 3.56 7.60 0.95
C ALA A 22 3.83 8.23 -0.42
N ILE A 23 3.17 7.68 -1.45
CA ILE A 23 3.10 8.28 -2.78
C ILE A 23 1.83 9.13 -2.91
N GLU A 24 1.88 10.36 -2.39
CA GLU A 24 0.73 11.29 -2.44
C GLU A 24 0.70 12.10 -3.74
N GLY A 25 -0.47 12.17 -4.39
CA GLY A 25 -0.69 12.97 -5.60
C GLY A 25 0.07 12.48 -6.85
N GLN A 26 0.60 11.27 -6.83
CA GLN A 26 1.36 10.65 -7.91
C GLN A 26 0.57 9.48 -8.53
N ASP A 27 0.67 9.31 -9.84
CA ASP A 27 0.07 8.17 -10.54
C ASP A 27 0.89 6.90 -10.24
N PRO A 28 0.29 5.83 -9.68
CA PRO A 28 0.98 4.57 -9.43
C PRO A 28 1.32 3.79 -10.71
N LEU A 29 0.93 4.27 -11.89
CA LEU A 29 1.24 3.67 -13.20
C LEU A 29 0.78 2.21 -13.31
N LEU A 30 -0.49 1.96 -13.02
CA LEU A 30 -1.09 0.62 -13.21
C LEU A 30 -1.06 0.23 -14.70
N VAL A 31 -0.79 -1.03 -14.98
CA VAL A 31 -0.63 -1.54 -16.35
C VAL A 31 -1.94 -1.44 -17.16
N GLY A 32 -3.10 -1.73 -16.57
CA GLY A 32 -4.35 -1.71 -17.32
C GLY A 32 -5.63 -1.87 -16.49
N PRO A 33 -5.98 -0.90 -15.62
CA PRO A 33 -7.19 -0.98 -14.81
C PRO A 33 -8.47 -0.92 -15.68
N PRO A 34 -9.54 -1.64 -15.30
CA PRO A 34 -9.70 -2.41 -14.06
C PRO A 34 -9.17 -3.86 -14.13
N GLY A 35 -8.57 -4.27 -15.26
CA GLY A 35 -8.18 -5.67 -15.49
C GLY A 35 -6.83 -6.04 -14.88
N ASP A 36 -5.80 -5.26 -15.21
CA ASP A 36 -4.43 -5.48 -14.75
C ASP A 36 -4.04 -4.39 -13.74
N LEU A 37 -3.91 -4.79 -12.49
CA LEU A 37 -3.58 -3.94 -11.35
C LEU A 37 -2.10 -4.05 -10.95
N HIS A 38 -1.26 -4.69 -11.78
CA HIS A 38 0.19 -4.61 -11.61
C HIS A 38 0.66 -3.17 -11.86
N ILE A 39 1.77 -2.81 -11.22
CA ILE A 39 2.45 -1.54 -11.45
C ILE A 39 3.45 -1.68 -12.61
N ALA A 40 3.57 -0.63 -13.44
CA ALA A 40 4.56 -0.58 -14.49
C ALA A 40 5.99 -0.42 -13.91
N PRO A 41 7.05 -0.82 -14.65
CA PRO A 41 8.45 -0.78 -14.16
C PRO A 41 8.99 0.60 -13.74
N GLN A 42 8.29 1.68 -14.06
CA GLN A 42 8.67 3.06 -13.69
C GLN A 42 7.76 3.65 -12.61
N SER A 43 6.94 2.82 -11.97
CA SER A 43 5.99 3.25 -10.95
C SER A 43 6.69 3.87 -9.73
N PRO A 44 6.18 4.99 -9.19
CA PRO A 44 6.68 5.55 -7.94
C PRO A 44 6.38 4.65 -6.73
N ALA A 45 5.50 3.65 -6.89
CA ALA A 45 5.17 2.70 -5.83
C ALA A 45 6.27 1.66 -5.58
N ILE A 46 7.23 1.52 -6.51
CA ILE A 46 8.31 0.54 -6.39
C ILE A 46 9.20 0.89 -5.20
N ALA A 47 9.41 -0.07 -4.31
CA ALA A 47 10.21 0.05 -3.09
C ALA A 47 9.80 1.22 -2.15
N ALA A 48 8.58 1.73 -2.26
CA ALA A 48 8.06 2.82 -1.44
C ALA A 48 7.35 2.33 -0.15
N GLY A 49 7.10 1.03 -0.05
CA GLY A 49 6.39 0.41 1.06
C GLY A 49 7.28 0.18 2.28
N SER A 50 6.63 -0.22 3.38
CA SER A 50 7.30 -0.66 4.60
C SER A 50 7.08 -2.15 4.83
N ALA A 51 8.14 -2.86 5.22
CA ALA A 51 8.07 -4.28 5.49
C ALA A 51 7.12 -4.56 6.66
N HIS A 52 6.16 -5.46 6.46
CA HIS A 52 5.23 -5.88 7.51
C HIS A 52 5.43 -7.37 7.81
N PRO A 53 5.78 -7.76 9.04
CA PRO A 53 6.22 -9.13 9.37
C PRO A 53 5.14 -10.20 9.23
N ALA A 54 3.86 -9.81 9.13
CA ALA A 54 2.75 -10.72 8.89
C ALA A 54 2.51 -11.04 7.40
N LEU A 55 3.18 -10.34 6.47
CA LEU A 55 3.04 -10.57 5.04
C LEU A 55 4.10 -11.57 4.57
N GLY A 56 3.66 -12.60 3.83
CA GLY A 56 4.55 -13.64 3.28
C GLY A 56 4.83 -13.48 1.78
N GLY A 57 4.12 -12.58 1.11
CA GLY A 57 4.17 -12.38 -0.33
C GLY A 57 3.07 -11.42 -0.77
N ASP A 58 3.04 -11.12 -2.06
CA ASP A 58 1.99 -10.33 -2.69
C ASP A 58 0.69 -11.15 -2.90
N ALA A 59 -0.29 -10.57 -3.59
CA ALA A 59 -1.58 -11.21 -3.84
C ALA A 59 -1.50 -12.48 -4.70
N GLU A 60 -0.42 -12.67 -5.46
CA GLU A 60 -0.18 -13.86 -6.30
C GLU A 60 0.78 -14.85 -5.63
N GLY A 61 1.30 -14.50 -4.45
CA GLY A 61 2.24 -15.32 -3.69
C GLY A 61 3.69 -15.12 -4.12
N ALA A 62 4.00 -14.09 -4.91
CA ALA A 62 5.37 -13.71 -5.21
C ALA A 62 6.04 -13.08 -3.98
N CYS A 63 7.35 -13.26 -3.86
CA CYS A 63 8.12 -12.56 -2.82
C CYS A 63 8.11 -11.06 -3.12
N TYR A 64 7.87 -10.23 -2.09
CA TYR A 64 8.01 -8.78 -2.20
C TYR A 64 9.50 -8.37 -2.23
N GLY A 65 9.78 -7.22 -2.85
CA GLY A 65 11.09 -6.56 -2.77
C GLY A 65 11.41 -6.07 -1.35
N ASP A 66 12.67 -5.73 -1.06
CA ASP A 66 13.07 -5.11 0.21
C ASP A 66 13.75 -3.76 -0.07
N PRO A 67 13.07 -2.60 0.12
CA PRO A 67 11.72 -2.44 0.66
C PRO A 67 10.61 -2.95 -0.29
N PRO A 68 9.41 -3.30 0.23
CA PRO A 68 8.29 -3.77 -0.60
C PRO A 68 7.69 -2.63 -1.42
N ASP A 69 6.94 -2.98 -2.46
CA ASP A 69 6.18 -2.01 -3.26
C ASP A 69 4.88 -1.61 -2.54
N ILE A 70 4.37 -0.40 -2.81
CA ILE A 70 3.04 0.01 -2.36
C ILE A 70 1.99 -0.59 -3.30
N GLY A 71 1.16 -1.50 -2.78
CA GLY A 71 0.08 -2.11 -3.52
C GLY A 71 -0.13 -3.58 -3.18
N ALA A 72 -0.92 -4.28 -4.00
CA ALA A 72 -1.22 -5.69 -3.81
C ALA A 72 -0.31 -6.63 -4.62
N PHE A 73 0.44 -6.11 -5.60
CA PHE A 73 1.27 -6.89 -6.53
C PHE A 73 2.69 -6.34 -6.51
N ALA A 74 3.68 -7.23 -6.46
CA ALA A 74 5.07 -6.83 -6.61
C ALA A 74 5.38 -6.44 -8.07
N ALA A 75 6.38 -5.58 -8.25
CA ALA A 75 6.93 -5.30 -9.57
C ALA A 75 7.53 -6.60 -10.19
N PRO A 76 7.44 -6.75 -11.53
CA PRO A 76 7.96 -7.91 -12.25
C PRO A 76 9.49 -8.06 -12.19
#